data_AF-A0A2V3HZS0-F1
#
_entry.id   AF-A0A2V3HZS0-F1
#
_cell.length_a   1.000
_cell.length_b   1.000
_cell.length_c   1.000
_cell.angle_alpha   90.00
_cell.angle_beta   90.00
_cell.angle_gamma   90.00
#
_symmetry.space_group_name_H-M   'P 1'
#
loop_
_entity.id
_entity.type
_entity.pdbx_description
1 polymer ?
#
loop_
_entity_poly.entity_id
_entity_poly.type
_entity_poly.pdbx_seq_one_letter_code
_entity_poly.pdbx_strand_id
1 'polypeptide(L)'
;TREEVSRIRNPIAGTRLAILEVLAESGNIGLSGTEIRVRLAISRQLLSHHLSELRNGEMVEAATEALRPKWRLSDTGKDVLITSREVARVEAAAV
;
A
#
# COMPACT_ATOMS: atom_id res chain seq x y z
N THR A 1 6.72 0.33 -21.67
CA THR A 1 7.16 1.73 -21.98
C THR A 1 8.06 2.25 -20.86
N ARG A 2 8.95 3.23 -21.12
CA ARG A 2 9.85 3.81 -20.11
C ARG A 2 9.08 4.43 -18.91
N GLU A 3 7.80 4.74 -19.10
CA GLU A 3 6.87 5.27 -18.10
C GLU A 3 6.40 4.25 -17.04
N GLU A 4 6.37 2.95 -17.35
CA GLU A 4 6.08 1.91 -16.33
C GLU A 4 7.22 1.75 -15.34
N VAL A 5 8.46 1.75 -15.82
CA VAL A 5 9.67 1.62 -15.00
C VAL A 5 9.90 2.87 -14.12
N SER A 6 9.46 4.05 -14.57
CA SER A 6 9.50 5.28 -13.77
C SER A 6 8.54 5.23 -12.57
N ARG A 7 7.36 4.61 -12.72
CA ARG A 7 6.42 4.41 -11.60
C ARG A 7 6.93 3.42 -10.56
N ILE A 8 7.71 2.42 -10.97
CA ILE A 8 8.36 1.43 -10.08
C ILE A 8 9.49 2.09 -9.25
N ARG A 9 9.97 3.29 -9.62
CA ARG A 9 11.07 4.00 -8.95
C ARG A 9 10.69 5.27 -8.19
N ASN A 10 9.43 5.68 -8.20
CA ASN A 10 9.02 6.85 -7.44
C ASN A 10 8.51 6.40 -6.07
N PRO A 11 9.20 6.74 -4.96
CA PRO A 11 8.77 6.37 -3.61
C PRO A 11 7.33 6.80 -3.37
N ILE A 12 6.56 5.93 -2.72
CA ILE A 12 5.16 6.21 -2.40
C ILE A 12 5.11 7.02 -1.11
N ALA A 13 4.28 8.06 -1.12
CA ALA A 13 4.02 8.90 0.05
C ALA A 13 2.52 8.97 0.37
N GLY A 14 2.21 9.57 1.53
CA GLY A 14 0.85 9.86 1.96
C GLY A 14 -0.01 8.62 2.20
N THR A 15 -1.30 8.70 1.86
CA THR A 15 -2.28 7.64 2.18
C THR A 15 -1.92 6.27 1.62
N ARG A 16 -1.33 6.20 0.42
CA ARG A 16 -0.90 4.92 -0.16
C ARG A 16 0.23 4.29 0.66
N LEU A 17 1.18 5.07 1.16
CA LEU A 17 2.24 4.58 2.06
C LEU A 17 1.62 4.07 3.36
N ALA A 18 0.72 4.84 3.98
CA ALA A 18 0.05 4.43 5.22
C ALA A 18 -0.76 3.13 5.05
N ILE A 19 -1.39 2.91 3.89
CA ILE A 19 -2.05 1.63 3.57
C ILE A 19 -1.03 0.49 3.51
N LEU A 20 0.09 0.67 2.81
CA LEU A 20 1.13 -0.35 2.72
C LEU A 20 1.70 -0.70 4.10
N GLU A 21 1.89 0.28 4.98
CA GLU A 21 2.36 0.08 6.35
C GLU A 21 1.37 -0.74 7.19
N VAL A 22 0.09 -0.36 7.17
CA VAL A 22 -0.98 -1.10 7.87
C VAL A 22 -1.09 -2.54 7.36
N LEU A 23 -0.91 -2.75 6.05
CA LEU A 23 -0.89 -4.09 5.47
C LEU A 23 0.36 -4.88 5.88
N ALA A 24 1.53 -4.25 5.95
CA ALA A 24 2.77 -4.88 6.40
C ALA A 24 2.64 -5.46 7.81
N GLU A 25 2.01 -4.71 8.72
CA GLU A 25 1.74 -5.15 10.10
C GLU A 25 0.86 -6.41 10.17
N SER A 26 -0.01 -6.63 9.17
CA SER A 26 -0.90 -7.80 9.12
C SER A 26 -0.26 -9.05 8.50
N GLY A 27 0.90 -8.91 7.86
CA GLY A 27 1.60 -9.99 7.18
C GLY A 27 0.73 -10.73 6.14
N ASN A 28 0.91 -12.04 6.04
CA ASN A 28 0.22 -12.86 5.04
C ASN A 28 -1.29 -13.07 5.30
N ILE A 29 -1.78 -12.79 6.51
CA ILE A 29 -3.21 -12.90 6.85
C ILE A 29 -4.01 -11.79 6.15
N GLY A 30 -3.40 -10.62 5.99
CA GLY A 30 -4.03 -9.46 5.38
C GLY A 30 -5.17 -8.86 6.19
N LEU A 31 -5.80 -7.83 5.62
CA LEU A 31 -6.89 -7.07 6.23
C LEU A 31 -8.05 -6.85 5.29
N SER A 32 -9.27 -6.89 5.81
CA SER A 32 -10.44 -6.43 5.08
C SER A 32 -10.39 -4.91 4.86
N GLY A 33 -11.10 -4.42 3.85
CA GLY A 33 -11.23 -2.98 3.62
C GLY A 33 -11.86 -2.22 4.80
N THR A 34 -12.67 -2.89 5.63
CA THR A 34 -13.21 -2.28 6.85
C THR A 34 -12.12 -2.08 7.90
N GLU A 35 -11.27 -3.09 8.13
CA GLU A 35 -10.15 -2.99 9.08
C GLU A 35 -9.16 -1.90 8.68
N ILE A 36 -8.80 -1.82 7.39
CA ILE A 36 -7.90 -0.78 6.88
C ILE A 36 -8.47 0.62 7.12
N ARG A 37 -9.76 0.84 6.81
CA ARG A 37 -10.42 2.12 7.04
C ARG A 37 -10.43 2.54 8.50
N VAL A 38 -10.71 1.59 9.40
CA VAL A 38 -10.77 1.86 10.83
C VAL A 38 -9.39 2.24 11.35
N ARG A 39 -8.34 1.52 10.95
CA ARG A 39 -6.96 1.82 11.37
C ARG A 39 -6.45 3.17 10.87
N LEU A 40 -6.80 3.54 9.64
CA LEU A 40 -6.36 4.80 9.03
C LEU A 40 -7.33 5.97 9.24
N ALA A 41 -8.49 5.73 9.85
CA ALA A 41 -9.57 6.71 10.00
C ALA A 41 -9.99 7.39 8.68
N ILE A 42 -10.00 6.63 7.56
CA ILE A 42 -10.34 7.16 6.23
C ILE A 42 -11.73 6.74 5.71
N SER A 43 -12.24 7.54 4.78
CA SER A 43 -13.52 7.27 4.11
C SER A 43 -13.45 6.03 3.22
N ARG A 44 -14.62 5.44 2.91
CA ARG A 44 -14.71 4.31 1.98
C ARG A 44 -14.23 4.67 0.58
N GLN A 45 -14.60 5.85 0.09
CA GLN A 45 -14.22 6.32 -1.24
C GLN A 45 -12.71 6.51 -1.34
N LEU A 46 -12.10 7.13 -0.32
CA LEU A 46 -10.65 7.36 -0.30
C LEU A 46 -9.88 6.04 -0.26
N LEU A 47 -10.31 5.08 0.58
CA LEU A 47 -9.69 3.75 0.56
C LEU A 47 -9.85 3.09 -0.80
N SER A 48 -11.07 3.07 -1.36
CA SER A 48 -11.34 2.36 -2.62
C SER A 48 -10.48 2.89 -3.76
N HIS A 49 -10.31 4.21 -3.84
CA HIS A 49 -9.45 4.86 -4.82
C HIS A 49 -8.00 4.38 -4.68
N HIS A 50 -7.39 4.57 -3.50
CA HIS A 50 -5.99 4.22 -3.31
C HIS A 50 -5.71 2.71 -3.38
N LEU A 51 -6.62 1.87 -2.90
CA LEU A 51 -6.46 0.43 -2.98
C LEU A 51 -6.52 -0.05 -4.43
N SER A 52 -7.34 0.59 -5.28
CA SER A 52 -7.33 0.33 -6.72
C SER A 52 -6.01 0.74 -7.37
N GLU A 53 -5.46 1.90 -7.01
CA GLU A 53 -4.15 2.34 -7.53
C GLU A 53 -3.03 1.39 -7.13
N LEU A 54 -2.98 0.99 -5.85
CA LEU A 54 -1.99 0.05 -5.32
C LEU A 54 -2.12 -1.33 -5.99
N ARG A 55 -3.34 -1.81 -6.24
CA ARG A 55 -3.57 -3.07 -6.95
C ARG A 55 -3.11 -2.98 -8.40
N ASN A 56 -3.44 -1.89 -9.08
CA ASN A 56 -3.04 -1.67 -10.47
C ASN A 56 -1.51 -1.51 -10.61
N GLY A 57 -0.83 -1.04 -9.56
CA GLY A 57 0.63 -1.01 -9.45
C GLY A 57 1.23 -2.30 -8.89
N GLU A 58 0.46 -3.38 -8.76
CA GLU A 58 0.91 -4.69 -8.30
C GLU A 58 1.50 -4.71 -6.87
N MET A 59 1.18 -3.73 -6.03
CA MET A 59 1.72 -3.60 -4.66
C MET A 59 0.87 -4.32 -3.60
N VAL A 60 -0.39 -4.60 -3.92
CA VAL A 60 -1.30 -5.32 -3.04
C VAL A 60 -2.03 -6.41 -3.79
N GLU A 61 -2.34 -7.49 -3.09
CA GLU A 61 -3.02 -8.65 -3.62
C GLU A 61 -4.02 -9.21 -2.61
N ALA A 62 -4.92 -10.07 -3.10
CA ALA A 62 -5.84 -10.79 -2.25
C ALA A 62 -5.10 -11.88 -1.46
N ALA A 63 -5.23 -11.89 -0.13
CA ALA A 63 -4.70 -12.95 0.72
C ALA A 63 -5.46 -14.27 0.55
N THR A 64 -6.69 -14.21 0.08
CA THR A 64 -7.59 -15.35 -0.16
C THR A 64 -8.49 -15.07 -1.37
N GLU A 65 -8.82 -16.09 -2.16
CA GLU A 65 -9.84 -15.99 -3.20
C GLU A 65 -11.24 -15.97 -2.57
N ALA A 66 -11.81 -14.78 -2.40
CA ALA A 66 -13.14 -14.57 -1.86
C ALA A 66 -13.80 -13.34 -2.48
N LEU A 67 -15.14 -13.27 -2.47
CA LEU A 67 -15.90 -12.11 -2.95
C LEU A 67 -15.54 -10.80 -2.20
N ARG A 68 -15.12 -10.94 -0.94
CA ARG A 68 -14.60 -9.86 -0.11
C ARG A 68 -13.21 -10.26 0.41
N PRO A 69 -12.17 -10.13 -0.41
CA PRO A 69 -10.85 -10.61 -0.02
C PRO A 69 -10.29 -9.74 1.10
N LYS A 70 -9.47 -10.35 1.95
CA LYS A 70 -8.48 -9.61 2.73
C LYS A 70 -7.34 -9.21 1.79
N TRP A 71 -6.80 -8.01 1.99
CA TRP A 71 -5.69 -7.47 1.22
C TRP A 71 -4.39 -7.68 1.99
N ARG A 72 -3.33 -8.02 1.29
CA ARG A 72 -1.96 -8.08 1.82
C ARG A 72 -1.00 -7.43 0.84
N LEU A 73 0.24 -7.21 1.28
CA LEU A 73 1.32 -6.83 0.38
C LEU A 73 1.68 -7.99 -0.54
N SER A 74 1.86 -7.69 -1.82
CA SER A 74 2.63 -8.55 -2.74
C SER A 74 4.12 -8.43 -2.43
N ASP A 75 4.96 -9.23 -3.08
CA ASP A 75 6.41 -9.08 -2.96
C ASP A 75 6.90 -7.74 -3.52
N THR A 76 6.38 -7.30 -4.67
CA THR A 76 6.62 -5.95 -5.22
C THR A 76 6.23 -4.85 -4.21
N GLY A 77 5.11 -5.01 -3.52
CA GLY A 77 4.65 -4.07 -2.50
C GLY A 77 5.60 -3.97 -1.30
N LYS A 78 6.24 -5.08 -0.91
CA LYS A 78 7.24 -5.09 0.16
C LYS A 78 8.49 -4.32 -0.24
N ASP A 79 8.99 -4.52 -1.46
CA ASP A 79 10.18 -3.83 -1.97
C ASP A 79 9.95 -2.31 -2.09
N VAL A 80 8.78 -1.92 -2.60
CA VAL A 80 8.37 -0.51 -2.68
C VAL A 80 8.23 0.11 -1.30
N LEU A 81 7.66 -0.61 -0.32
CA LEU A 81 7.51 -0.12 1.04
C LEU A 81 8.86 0.14 1.72
N ILE A 82 9.84 -0.75 1.53
CA ILE A 82 11.20 -0.57 2.06
C ILE A 82 11.80 0.74 1.53
N THR A 83 11.80 0.91 0.21
CA THR A 83 12.35 2.11 -0.45
C THR A 83 11.61 3.38 -0.01
N SER A 84 10.28 3.31 0.09
CA SER A 84 9.46 4.47 0.45
C SER A 84 9.66 4.91 1.90
N ARG A 85 9.88 3.96 2.83
CA ARG A 85 10.22 4.27 4.23
C ARG A 85 11.56 4.96 4.38
N GLU A 86 12.56 4.54 3.61
CA GLU A 86 13.87 5.18 3.61
C GLU A 86 13.76 6.64 3.18
N VAL A 87 13.01 6.91 2.11
CA VAL A 87 12.76 8.27 1.63
C VAL A 87 12.00 9.09 2.67
N ALA A 88 10.88 8.58 3.20
CA ALA A 88 10.10 9.29 4.22
C ALA A 88 10.93 9.61 5.48
N ARG A 89 11.86 8.72 5.86
CA ARG A 89 12.78 8.94 6.98
C ARG A 89 13.78 10.06 6.70
N VAL A 90 14.35 10.09 5.49
CA VAL A 90 15.29 11.15 5.08
C VAL A 90 14.57 12.50 5.03
N GLU A 91 13.37 12.54 4.46
CA GLU A 91 12.54 13.74 4.41
C GLU A 91 12.20 14.26 5.82
N ALA A 92 11.80 13.36 6.73
CA ALA A 92 11.48 13.74 8.12
C ALA A 92 12.70 14.27 8.91
N ALA A 93 13.92 13.85 8.56
CA ALA A 93 15.15 14.32 9.21
C ALA A 93 15.68 15.65 8.63
N ALA A 94 15.14 16.09 7.49
CA ALA A 94 15.50 17.33 6.82
C ALA A 94 14.62 18.53 7.23
N VAL A 95 13.61 18.31 8.08
CA VAL A 95 12.67 19.30 8.63
C VAL A 95 13.07 19.68 10.05
#